data_AF-A0A7J2JFY5-F1
#
_entry.id   AF-A0A7J2JFY5-F1
#
_cell.length_a   1.000
_cell.length_b   1.000
_cell.length_c   1.000
_cell.angle_alpha   90.00
_cell.angle_beta   90.00
_cell.angle_gamma   90.00
#
_symmetry.space_group_name_H-M   'P 1'
#
loop_
_entity.id
_entity.type
_entity.pdbx_description
1 polymer ?
#
loop_
_entity_poly.entity_id
_entity_poly.type
_entity_poly.pdbx_seq_one_letter_code
_entity_poly.pdbx_strand_id
1 'polypeptide(L)'
;SGEPTLYPLLGDLIEEFHKRGMTTFLVTNGTNPEVLEKIPPPSQLYISVSAPNEEVYKKVVCPIRLDNWSRLLRSLELMRTFSCPTVIRITLVKDVNMLDPEGYSKLIELAEPTYIEAKAYMHLGFSVKRLKRSNMPTHEEVHAFSQELANLTGYRIIDESSPSRVVLLSKLKQPKKIAPP
;
A
#
# COMPACT_ATOMS: atom_id res chain seq x y z
N SER A 1 11.74 -6.25 -10.86
CA SER A 1 10.67 -5.23 -10.73
C SER A 1 11.29 -3.94 -10.26
N GLY A 2 10.60 -2.81 -10.41
CA GLY A 2 11.08 -1.48 -10.03
C GLY A 2 9.93 -0.57 -9.61
N GLU A 3 10.18 0.73 -9.56
CA GLU A 3 9.21 1.76 -9.20
C GLU A 3 8.57 2.34 -10.48
N PRO A 4 7.26 2.13 -10.74
CA PRO A 4 6.61 2.54 -11.99
C PRO A 4 6.63 4.06 -12.24
N THR A 5 6.63 4.87 -11.18
CA THR A 5 6.69 6.35 -11.30
C THR A 5 8.02 6.86 -11.84
N LEU A 6 9.03 6.00 -12.00
CA LEU A 6 10.27 6.34 -12.72
C LEU A 6 10.09 6.33 -14.25
N TYR A 7 8.99 5.77 -14.76
CA TYR A 7 8.69 5.80 -16.19
C TYR A 7 8.10 7.17 -16.58
N PRO A 8 8.74 7.96 -17.46
CA PRO A 8 8.34 9.34 -17.72
C PRO A 8 6.99 9.47 -18.41
N LEU A 9 6.54 8.44 -19.14
CA LEU A 9 5.26 8.43 -19.87
C LEU A 9 4.18 7.62 -19.13
N LEU A 10 4.28 7.51 -17.80
CA LEU A 10 3.32 6.74 -17.00
C LEU A 10 1.89 7.25 -17.16
N GLY A 11 1.70 8.58 -17.22
CA GLY A 11 0.38 9.18 -17.42
C GLY A 11 -0.21 8.78 -18.77
N ASP A 12 0.51 9.02 -19.86
CA ASP A 12 0.10 8.65 -21.21
C ASP A 12 -0.21 7.15 -21.31
N LEU A 13 0.58 6.31 -20.65
CA LEU A 13 0.35 4.86 -20.62
C LEU A 13 -0.98 4.50 -19.94
N ILE A 14 -1.33 5.17 -18.83
CA ILE A 14 -2.62 4.96 -18.15
C ILE A 14 -3.77 5.33 -19.08
N GLU A 15 -3.68 6.48 -19.76
CA GLU A 15 -4.72 6.92 -20.72
C GLU A 15 -4.86 5.95 -21.89
N GLU A 16 -3.75 5.45 -22.43
CA GLU A 16 -3.77 4.49 -23.53
C GLU A 16 -4.46 3.17 -23.13
N PHE A 17 -4.29 2.71 -21.88
CA PHE A 17 -5.05 1.56 -21.38
C PHE A 17 -6.54 1.86 -21.25
N HIS A 18 -6.91 3.03 -20.74
CA HIS A 18 -8.30 3.45 -20.62
C HIS A 18 -8.99 3.58 -21.98
N LYS A 19 -8.33 4.15 -22.99
CA LYS A 19 -8.84 4.22 -24.38
C LYS A 19 -9.16 2.85 -24.99
N ARG A 20 -8.55 1.79 -24.47
CA ARG A 20 -8.78 0.38 -24.90
C ARG A 20 -9.77 -0.36 -24.00
N GLY A 21 -10.47 0.33 -23.11
CA GLY A 21 -11.45 -0.24 -22.19
C GLY A 21 -10.81 -1.10 -21.09
N MET A 22 -9.53 -0.90 -20.77
CA MET A 22 -8.83 -1.64 -19.72
C MET A 22 -8.88 -0.88 -18.39
N THR A 23 -8.99 -1.61 -17.28
CA THR A 23 -8.79 -1.03 -15.95
C THR A 23 -7.30 -1.01 -15.57
N THR A 24 -6.85 0.05 -14.91
CA THR A 24 -5.44 0.22 -14.51
C THR A 24 -5.28 0.23 -12.99
N PHE A 25 -4.30 -0.54 -12.50
CA PHE A 25 -3.95 -0.62 -11.09
C PHE A 25 -2.52 -0.15 -10.94
N LEU A 26 -2.32 1.07 -10.45
CA LEU A 26 -0.98 1.63 -10.25
C LEU A 26 -0.49 1.27 -8.85
N VAL A 27 0.64 0.57 -8.76
CA VAL A 27 1.29 0.23 -7.49
C VAL A 27 2.62 0.97 -7.41
N THR A 28 2.74 1.88 -6.45
CA THR A 28 3.97 2.68 -6.22
C THR A 28 4.46 2.53 -4.78
N ASN A 29 5.75 2.75 -4.57
CA ASN A 29 6.36 2.92 -3.25
C ASN A 29 6.15 4.34 -2.66
N GLY A 30 5.54 5.26 -3.42
CA GLY A 30 5.22 6.62 -2.97
C GLY A 30 6.41 7.58 -2.92
N THR A 31 7.57 7.25 -3.51
CA THR A 31 8.76 8.13 -3.42
C THR A 31 8.81 9.22 -4.49
N ASN A 32 7.83 9.33 -5.38
CA ASN A 32 7.78 10.36 -6.44
C ASN A 32 6.43 11.12 -6.43
N PRO A 33 6.16 11.93 -5.39
CA PRO A 33 4.89 12.65 -5.25
C PRO A 33 4.61 13.58 -6.45
N GLU A 34 5.63 14.15 -7.07
CA GLU A 34 5.52 15.08 -8.20
C GLU A 34 4.98 14.40 -9.47
N VAL A 35 5.10 13.07 -9.56
CA VAL A 35 4.46 12.27 -10.62
C VAL A 35 2.99 12.04 -10.28
N LEU A 36 2.68 11.72 -9.01
CA LEU A 36 1.30 11.54 -8.55
C LEU A 36 0.45 12.81 -8.70
N GLU A 37 1.05 13.99 -8.60
CA GLU A 37 0.38 15.28 -8.84
C GLU A 37 -0.04 15.50 -10.29
N LYS A 38 0.58 14.78 -11.25
CA LYS A 38 0.44 15.05 -12.69
C LYS A 38 -0.27 13.95 -13.46
N ILE A 39 -0.24 12.72 -12.98
CA ILE A 39 -0.85 11.60 -13.71
C ILE A 39 -2.38 11.69 -13.68
N PRO A 40 -3.06 11.24 -14.75
CA PRO A 40 -4.48 10.98 -14.69
C PRO A 40 -4.78 9.90 -13.64
N PRO A 41 -5.96 9.94 -12.97
CA PRO A 41 -6.33 8.91 -12.01
C PRO A 41 -6.34 7.52 -12.67
N PRO A 42 -5.61 6.52 -12.12
CA PRO A 42 -5.78 5.14 -12.55
C PRO A 42 -7.16 4.62 -12.13
N SER A 43 -7.54 3.41 -12.54
CA SER A 43 -8.77 2.80 -12.02
C SER A 43 -8.67 2.48 -10.53
N GLN A 44 -7.47 2.19 -10.02
CA GLN A 44 -7.16 2.12 -8.59
C GLN A 44 -5.68 2.49 -8.33
N LEU A 45 -5.44 3.30 -7.30
CA LEU A 45 -4.10 3.67 -6.85
C LEU A 45 -3.70 2.89 -5.58
N TYR A 46 -2.52 2.29 -5.59
CA TYR A 46 -1.91 1.62 -4.45
C TYR A 46 -0.61 2.32 -4.06
N ILE A 47 -0.50 2.71 -2.80
CA ILE A 47 0.77 3.09 -2.18
C ILE A 47 1.19 1.99 -1.21
N SER A 48 2.40 1.45 -1.42
CA SER A 48 2.96 0.42 -0.55
C SER A 48 3.65 1.06 0.67
N VAL A 49 3.07 0.88 1.86
CA VAL A 49 3.61 1.40 3.12
C VAL A 49 4.28 0.25 3.87
N SER A 50 5.61 0.27 3.93
CA SER A 50 6.41 -0.85 4.46
C SER A 50 6.88 -0.66 5.91
N ALA A 51 6.59 0.47 6.53
CA ALA A 51 7.00 0.79 7.89
C ALA A 51 6.04 1.79 8.56
N PRO A 52 5.86 1.73 9.88
CA PRO A 52 4.99 2.63 10.66
C PRO A 52 5.62 4.01 10.91
N ASN A 53 6.95 4.12 10.88
CA ASN A 53 7.68 5.34 11.18
C ASN A 53 9.04 5.39 10.44
N GLU A 54 9.71 6.55 10.46
CA GLU A 54 10.95 6.78 9.71
C GLU A 54 12.10 5.86 10.15
N GLU A 55 12.21 5.56 11.44
CA GLU A 55 13.28 4.71 11.96
C GLU A 55 13.17 3.29 11.40
N VAL A 56 11.97 2.71 11.46
CA VAL A 56 11.68 1.40 10.89
C VAL A 56 11.82 1.44 9.36
N TYR A 57 11.37 2.52 8.72
CA TYR A 57 11.50 2.70 7.27
C TYR A 57 12.96 2.61 6.82
N LYS A 58 13.88 3.30 7.50
CA LYS A 58 15.32 3.26 7.20
C LYS A 58 15.89 1.84 7.31
N LYS A 59 15.48 1.07 8.32
CA LYS A 59 15.93 -0.32 8.53
C LYS A 59 15.34 -1.30 7.51
N VAL A 60 14.05 -1.17 7.20
CA VAL A 60 13.31 -2.14 6.38
C VAL A 60 13.53 -1.91 4.89
N VAL A 61 13.43 -0.65 4.46
CA VAL A 61 13.44 -0.23 3.05
C VAL A 61 14.86 0.04 2.56
N CYS A 62 15.79 0.43 3.45
CA CYS A 62 17.14 0.84 3.10
C CYS A 62 17.14 1.88 1.95
N PRO A 63 16.49 3.04 2.15
CA PRO A 63 16.24 4.00 1.08
C PRO A 63 17.54 4.56 0.53
N ILE A 64 17.62 4.70 -0.80
CA ILE A 64 18.78 5.27 -1.49
C ILE A 64 18.88 6.79 -1.23
N ARG A 65 17.74 7.48 -1.09
CA ARG A 65 17.68 8.91 -0.78
C ARG A 65 17.22 9.14 0.65
N LEU A 66 17.83 10.12 1.31
CA LEU A 66 17.52 10.49 2.69
C LEU A 66 16.11 11.08 2.84
N ASP A 67 15.60 11.75 1.81
CA ASP A 67 14.28 12.39 1.79
C ASP A 67 13.14 11.42 1.39
N ASN A 68 13.39 10.13 1.19
CA ASN A 68 12.36 9.19 0.74
C ASN A 68 11.18 9.07 1.71
N TRP A 69 11.41 9.20 3.03
CA TRP A 69 10.34 9.15 4.01
C TRP A 69 9.40 10.34 3.90
N SER A 70 9.94 11.56 3.85
CA SER A 70 9.11 12.78 3.69
C SER A 70 8.39 12.80 2.34
N ARG A 71 9.00 12.26 1.28
CA ARG A 71 8.33 12.09 -0.03
C ARG A 71 7.17 11.10 0.04
N LEU A 72 7.31 9.99 0.78
CA LEU A 72 6.21 9.06 1.04
C LEU A 72 5.07 9.77 1.77
N LEU A 73 5.36 10.54 2.81
CA LEU A 73 4.33 11.30 3.54
C LEU A 73 3.56 12.25 2.63
N ARG A 74 4.26 12.99 1.75
CA ARG A 74 3.61 13.84 0.74
C ARG A 74 2.73 13.03 -0.23
N SER A 75 3.20 11.87 -0.68
CA SER A 75 2.38 10.99 -1.54
C SER A 75 1.15 10.45 -0.82
N LEU A 76 1.25 10.17 0.48
CA LEU A 76 0.11 9.76 1.31
C LEU A 76 -0.92 10.89 1.42
N GLU A 77 -0.49 12.14 1.68
CA GLU A 77 -1.38 13.30 1.67
C GLU A 77 -2.10 13.47 0.32
N LEU A 78 -1.38 13.30 -0.79
CA LEU A 78 -1.92 13.38 -2.14
C LEU A 78 -2.98 12.31 -2.44
N MET A 79 -3.00 11.17 -1.72
CA MET A 79 -4.01 10.13 -1.97
C MET A 79 -5.46 10.66 -1.87
N ARG A 80 -5.68 11.68 -1.04
CA ARG A 80 -7.01 12.27 -0.81
C ARG A 80 -7.53 13.06 -2.00
N THR A 81 -6.66 13.46 -2.93
CA THR A 81 -7.04 14.24 -4.12
C THR A 81 -7.45 13.36 -5.29
N PHE A 82 -7.19 12.05 -5.23
CA PHE A 82 -7.55 11.12 -6.29
C PHE A 82 -9.06 10.82 -6.26
N SER A 83 -9.69 10.88 -7.43
CA SER A 83 -11.11 10.54 -7.61
C SER A 83 -11.36 9.02 -7.66
N CYS A 84 -10.34 8.24 -7.99
CA CYS A 84 -10.40 6.79 -8.00
C CYS A 84 -10.30 6.20 -6.58
N PRO A 85 -10.73 4.95 -6.36
CA PRO A 85 -10.41 4.24 -5.12
C PRO A 85 -8.90 4.20 -4.87
N THR A 86 -8.51 4.38 -3.61
CA THR A 86 -7.11 4.40 -3.18
C THR A 86 -6.85 3.33 -2.12
N VAL A 87 -5.66 2.75 -2.13
CA VAL A 87 -5.28 1.64 -1.26
C VAL A 87 -3.93 1.91 -0.61
N ILE A 88 -3.88 1.81 0.72
CA ILE A 88 -2.62 1.59 1.42
C ILE A 88 -2.42 0.08 1.52
N ARG A 89 -1.35 -0.42 0.92
CA ARG A 89 -0.97 -1.83 1.04
C ARG A 89 0.21 -1.98 1.99
N ILE A 90 0.01 -2.72 3.07
CA ILE A 90 1.02 -3.02 4.08
C ILE A 90 1.45 -4.46 3.88
N THR A 91 2.71 -4.67 3.47
CA THR A 91 3.30 -6.01 3.44
C THR A 91 3.91 -6.33 4.80
N LEU A 92 3.23 -7.18 5.55
CA LEU A 92 3.54 -7.56 6.91
C LEU A 92 4.61 -8.64 6.95
N VAL A 93 5.73 -8.34 7.58
CA VAL A 93 6.88 -9.21 7.79
C VAL A 93 7.05 -9.36 9.30
N LYS A 94 6.87 -10.60 9.78
CA LYS A 94 6.99 -10.93 11.20
C LYS A 94 8.40 -10.62 11.71
N ASP A 95 8.47 -10.03 12.90
CA ASP A 95 9.71 -9.58 13.56
C ASP A 95 10.51 -8.50 12.80
N VAL A 96 9.88 -7.82 11.84
CA VAL A 96 10.53 -6.79 11.00
C VAL A 96 9.72 -5.50 10.92
N ASN A 97 8.45 -5.56 10.51
CA ASN A 97 7.59 -4.38 10.42
C ASN A 97 6.15 -4.60 10.94
N MET A 98 5.81 -5.81 11.40
CA MET A 98 4.59 -6.06 12.19
C MET A 98 4.76 -5.54 13.62
N LEU A 99 4.85 -4.23 13.76
CA LEU A 99 4.98 -3.53 15.04
C LEU A 99 4.35 -2.15 14.91
N ASP A 100 4.08 -1.50 16.05
CA ASP A 100 3.56 -0.12 16.11
C ASP A 100 2.32 0.11 15.21
N PRO A 101 1.17 -0.56 15.49
CA PRO A 101 -0.08 -0.31 14.78
C PRO A 101 -0.53 1.15 14.85
N GLU A 102 -0.15 1.88 15.92
CA GLU A 102 -0.45 3.30 16.12
C GLU A 102 0.34 4.21 15.16
N GLY A 103 1.59 3.86 14.85
CA GLY A 103 2.36 4.52 13.79
C GLY A 103 1.71 4.32 12.43
N TYR A 104 1.25 3.10 12.12
CA TYR A 104 0.47 2.84 10.91
C TYR A 104 -0.85 3.60 10.90
N SER A 105 -1.56 3.70 12.03
CA SER A 105 -2.85 4.40 12.08
C SER A 105 -2.70 5.88 11.73
N LYS A 106 -1.64 6.54 12.20
CA LYS A 106 -1.32 7.93 11.83
C LYS A 106 -1.09 8.11 10.33
N LEU A 107 -0.39 7.17 9.68
CA LEU A 107 -0.17 7.20 8.22
C LEU A 107 -1.48 6.97 7.45
N ILE A 108 -2.34 6.10 7.96
CA ILE A 108 -3.66 5.84 7.39
C ILE A 108 -4.58 7.06 7.54
N GLU A 109 -4.56 7.72 8.70
CA GLU A 109 -5.30 8.96 8.95
C GLU A 109 -4.82 10.10 8.05
N LEU A 110 -3.51 10.19 7.79
CA LEU A 110 -2.95 11.18 6.87
C LEU A 110 -3.48 11.02 5.43
N ALA A 111 -3.60 9.78 4.96
CA ALA A 111 -3.98 9.46 3.59
C ALA A 111 -5.47 9.23 3.35
N GLU A 112 -6.23 8.86 4.39
CA GLU A 112 -7.63 8.46 4.33
C GLU A 112 -7.98 7.55 3.14
N PRO A 113 -7.28 6.41 2.92
CA PRO A 113 -7.48 5.61 1.73
C PRO A 113 -8.88 4.96 1.69
N THR A 114 -9.35 4.58 0.51
CA THR A 114 -10.60 3.79 0.40
C THR A 114 -10.45 2.41 1.06
N TYR A 115 -9.27 1.81 0.90
CA TYR A 115 -8.97 0.49 1.44
C TYR A 115 -7.61 0.44 2.13
N ILE A 116 -7.49 -0.46 3.11
CA ILE A 116 -6.22 -0.90 3.67
C ILE A 116 -6.10 -2.39 3.36
N GLU A 117 -5.00 -2.78 2.72
CA GLU A 117 -4.68 -4.18 2.44
C GLU A 117 -3.50 -4.60 3.30
N ALA A 118 -3.77 -5.36 4.36
CA ALA A 118 -2.76 -5.96 5.20
C ALA A 118 -2.46 -7.36 4.67
N LYS A 119 -1.24 -7.57 4.16
CA LYS A 119 -0.87 -8.80 3.46
C LYS A 119 0.41 -9.39 4.00
N ALA A 120 0.43 -10.70 4.25
CA ALA A 120 1.65 -11.38 4.64
C ALA A 120 2.72 -11.24 3.55
N TYR A 121 3.94 -10.99 3.98
CA TYR A 121 5.13 -11.36 3.24
C TYR A 121 5.04 -12.84 2.85
N MET A 122 5.53 -13.20 1.67
CA MET A 122 5.67 -14.58 1.20
C MET A 122 7.15 -14.84 0.89
N HIS A 123 7.68 -15.97 1.36
CA HIS A 123 9.10 -16.29 1.26
C HIS A 123 9.53 -16.70 -0.16
N LEU A 124 9.64 -15.72 -1.05
CA LEU A 124 9.87 -15.89 -2.49
C LEU A 124 10.78 -14.78 -3.06
N GLY A 125 11.40 -15.06 -4.21
CA GLY A 125 12.21 -14.08 -4.96
C GLY A 125 13.46 -13.60 -4.21
N PHE A 126 13.87 -12.36 -4.47
CA PHE A 126 15.13 -11.80 -3.93
C PHE A 126 15.11 -11.64 -2.40
N SER A 127 13.93 -11.59 -1.79
CA SER A 127 13.75 -11.43 -0.34
C SER A 127 14.36 -12.59 0.45
N VAL A 128 14.45 -13.79 -0.13
CA VAL A 128 15.00 -15.01 0.50
C VAL A 128 16.47 -14.83 0.91
N LYS A 129 17.19 -13.91 0.26
CA LYS A 129 18.59 -13.59 0.62
C LYS A 129 18.72 -12.83 1.95
N ARG A 130 17.62 -12.24 2.46
CA ARG A 130 17.64 -11.35 3.63
C ARG A 130 16.66 -11.79 4.72
N LEU A 131 15.51 -12.35 4.35
CA LEU A 131 14.43 -12.75 5.27
C LEU A 131 14.33 -14.27 5.34
N LYS A 132 13.99 -14.80 6.52
CA LYS A 132 13.78 -16.23 6.75
C LYS A 132 12.32 -16.60 6.46
N ARG A 133 12.05 -17.89 6.24
CA ARG A 133 10.68 -18.40 6.12
C ARG A 133 9.85 -18.15 7.39
N SER A 134 10.47 -18.09 8.56
CA SER A 134 9.81 -17.74 9.82
C SER A 134 9.33 -16.29 9.89
N ASN A 135 9.84 -15.39 9.03
CA ASN A 135 9.35 -14.02 8.92
C ASN A 135 8.03 -13.92 8.13
N MET A 136 7.52 -15.05 7.61
CA MET A 136 6.26 -15.16 6.88
C MET A 136 5.11 -15.33 7.90
N PRO A 137 4.32 -14.28 8.20
CA PRO A 137 3.26 -14.41 9.20
C PRO A 137 2.16 -15.36 8.71
N THR A 138 1.52 -16.04 9.66
CA THR A 138 0.30 -16.81 9.46
C THR A 138 -0.87 -15.91 9.10
N HIS A 139 -1.96 -16.49 8.60
CA HIS A 139 -3.16 -15.70 8.27
C HIS A 139 -3.78 -15.10 9.54
N GLU A 140 -3.78 -15.88 10.62
CA GLU A 140 -4.28 -15.49 11.94
C GLU A 140 -3.49 -14.30 12.51
N GLU A 141 -2.17 -14.29 12.34
CA GLU A 141 -1.32 -13.15 12.73
C GLU A 141 -1.61 -11.89 11.90
N VAL A 142 -1.87 -12.03 10.60
CA VAL A 142 -2.28 -10.91 9.72
C VAL A 142 -3.67 -10.40 10.13
N HIS A 143 -4.60 -11.29 10.43
CA HIS A 143 -5.95 -10.93 10.90
C HIS A 143 -5.90 -10.21 12.25
N ALA A 144 -5.13 -10.71 13.22
CA ALA A 144 -4.97 -10.06 14.52
C ALA A 144 -4.41 -8.63 14.37
N PHE A 145 -3.35 -8.46 13.59
CA PHE A 145 -2.78 -7.13 13.31
C PHE A 145 -3.78 -6.20 12.60
N SER A 146 -4.56 -6.75 11.68
CA SER A 146 -5.60 -6.00 10.97
C SER A 146 -6.73 -5.56 11.91
N GLN A 147 -7.08 -6.39 12.90
CA GLN A 147 -8.09 -6.03 13.91
C GLN A 147 -7.60 -4.89 14.81
N GLU A 148 -6.32 -4.85 15.16
CA GLU A 148 -5.73 -3.72 15.89
C GLU A 148 -5.80 -2.43 15.07
N LEU A 149 -5.43 -2.48 13.78
CA LEU A 149 -5.57 -1.33 12.87
C LEU A 149 -7.02 -0.86 12.75
N ALA A 150 -7.97 -1.80 12.64
CA ALA A 150 -9.40 -1.48 12.57
C ALA A 150 -9.86 -0.69 13.80
N ASN A 151 -9.45 -1.13 14.99
CA ASN A 151 -9.80 -0.48 16.25
C ASN A 151 -9.23 0.95 16.36
N LEU A 152 -8.03 1.19 15.83
CA LEU A 152 -7.36 2.49 15.90
C LEU A 152 -7.86 3.49 14.84
N THR A 153 -8.25 3.01 13.66
CA THR A 153 -8.54 3.88 12.50
C THR A 153 -10.04 4.06 12.22
N GLY A 154 -10.89 3.26 12.85
CA GLY A 154 -12.33 3.20 12.57
C GLY A 154 -12.67 2.48 11.24
N TYR A 155 -11.69 1.91 10.55
CA TYR A 155 -11.92 0.99 9.44
C TYR A 155 -12.45 -0.35 9.97
N ARG A 156 -13.08 -1.13 9.10
CA ARG A 156 -13.61 -2.45 9.44
C ARG A 156 -13.06 -3.47 8.49
N ILE A 157 -12.79 -4.68 8.97
CA ILE A 157 -12.49 -5.82 8.10
C ILE A 157 -13.76 -6.12 7.30
N ILE A 158 -13.63 -6.14 5.97
CA ILE A 158 -14.76 -6.38 5.06
C ILE A 158 -14.59 -7.65 4.22
N ASP A 159 -13.36 -8.15 4.09
CA ASP A 159 -13.06 -9.38 3.37
C ASP A 159 -11.66 -9.89 3.75
N GLU A 160 -11.39 -11.16 3.47
CA GLU A 160 -10.09 -11.78 3.67
C GLU A 160 -9.87 -12.97 2.73
N SER A 161 -8.59 -13.30 2.48
CA SER A 161 -8.22 -14.47 1.69
C SER A 161 -7.08 -15.21 2.36
N SER A 162 -7.41 -16.30 3.06
CA SER A 162 -6.44 -17.15 3.75
C SER A 162 -5.37 -17.75 2.81
N PRO A 163 -5.67 -18.18 1.56
CA PRO A 163 -4.64 -18.68 0.64
C PRO A 163 -3.58 -17.62 0.30
N SER A 164 -3.99 -16.35 0.23
CA SER A 164 -3.09 -15.22 -0.04
C SER A 164 -2.61 -14.49 1.22
N ARG A 165 -3.06 -14.93 2.40
CA ARG A 165 -2.80 -14.33 3.72
C ARG A 165 -2.98 -12.82 3.73
N VAL A 166 -4.14 -12.39 3.29
CA VAL A 166 -4.46 -10.96 3.13
C VAL A 166 -5.82 -10.66 3.77
N VAL A 167 -5.90 -9.50 4.41
CA VAL A 167 -7.10 -8.96 5.03
C VAL A 167 -7.36 -7.57 4.46
N LEU A 168 -8.60 -7.33 4.08
CA LEU A 168 -9.06 -6.09 3.47
C LEU A 168 -9.90 -5.30 4.48
N LEU A 169 -9.52 -4.05 4.71
CA LEU A 169 -10.27 -3.13 5.55
C LEU A 169 -10.82 -1.96 4.75
N SER A 170 -12.01 -1.48 5.11
CA SER A 170 -12.61 -0.26 4.55
C SER A 170 -13.56 0.39 5.56
N LYS A 171 -13.85 1.68 5.34
CA LYS A 171 -15.01 2.34 5.93
C LYS A 171 -16.31 2.04 5.16
N LEU A 172 -16.20 1.53 3.94
CA LEU A 172 -17.35 1.10 3.12
C LEU A 172 -17.91 -0.23 3.63
N LYS A 173 -19.20 -0.48 3.41
CA LYS A 173 -19.83 -1.77 3.76
C LYS A 173 -19.47 -2.89 2.80
N GLN A 174 -19.20 -2.56 1.53
CA GLN A 174 -18.85 -3.52 0.48
C GLN A 174 -17.78 -2.90 -0.43
N PRO A 175 -16.89 -3.71 -1.02
CA PRO A 175 -15.93 -3.25 -2.03
C PRO A 175 -16.64 -2.65 -3.25
N LYS A 176 -16.15 -1.51 -3.72
CA LYS A 176 -16.51 -0.92 -5.01
C LYS A 176 -16.09 -1.87 -6.14
N LYS A 177 -17.01 -2.19 -7.05
CA LYS A 177 -16.65 -2.79 -8.33
C LYS A 177 -15.93 -1.75 -9.17
N ILE A 178 -14.77 -2.13 -9.70
CA ILE A 178 -14.00 -1.28 -10.61
C ILE A 178 -14.46 -1.60 -12.02
N ALA A 179 -14.99 -0.59 -12.70
CA ALA A 179 -15.29 -0.65 -14.12
C ALA A 179 -14.22 0.14 -14.89
N PRO A 180 -14.00 -0.17 -16.18
CA PRO A 180 -13.27 0.73 -17.06
C PRO A 180 -13.91 2.13 -17.03
N PRO A 181 -13.11 3.20 -17.08
CA PRO A 181 -13.63 4.56 -17.22
C PRO A 181 -14.32 4.79 -18.56
#